data_AF-A0A2U1CK89-F1
#
_entry.id   AF-A0A2U1CK89-F1
#
_cell.length_a   1.000
_cell.length_b   1.000
_cell.length_c   1.000
_cell.angle_alpha   90.00
_cell.angle_beta   90.00
_cell.angle_gamma   90.00
#
_symmetry.space_group_name_H-M   'P 1'
#
loop_
_entity.id
_entity.type
_entity.pdbx_description
1 polymer ?
#
loop_
_entity_poly.entity_id
_entity_poly.type
_entity_poly.pdbx_seq_one_letter_code
_entity_poly.pdbx_strand_id
1 'polypeptide(L)'
;MNRQASAAQARSPRARKLLFSRLRGHAQAGQALAEALVAFSALLLVWAAIAWLGRFQDIALQATHASRYIAFAEARGVPVSAEMVQRHFFGTSLHRWADRKGKLLFSDRGAHVRLGVERGPQLDAHAQPGQDVAFAATLRSQWKLADTGIVDARVAIELPGAPGADGGGKAGFMSALRDFDQAYPKLLRHTSIATAAGHASDDDSVQQRVAGSALAWNEPAQQAYGLGRQISSLMSPVDAGWSRPRPTFDWLGDWAGQVPGRHLFAGEQP
;
A
#
# COMPACT_ATOMS: atom_id res chain seq x y z
N MET A 1 -16.84 49.99 -88.32
CA MET A 1 -17.23 48.98 -89.34
C MET A 1 -16.15 47.91 -89.34
N ASN A 2 -16.35 46.61 -89.17
CA ASN A 2 -17.55 45.78 -89.12
C ASN A 2 -17.15 44.43 -88.45
N ARG A 3 -18.09 43.90 -87.65
CA ARG A 3 -18.35 42.52 -87.13
C ARG A 3 -17.29 41.42 -87.32
N GLN A 4 -16.82 40.78 -86.24
CA GLN A 4 -17.42 39.59 -85.60
C GLN A 4 -17.75 38.42 -86.54
N ALA A 5 -16.99 37.32 -86.40
CA ALA A 5 -17.49 35.96 -86.56
C ALA A 5 -16.84 35.07 -85.51
N SER A 6 -17.68 34.65 -84.56
CA SER A 6 -17.42 33.70 -83.49
C SER A 6 -17.67 32.29 -84.02
N ALA A 7 -16.73 31.37 -83.83
CA ALA A 7 -16.97 29.94 -83.96
C ALA A 7 -16.42 29.25 -82.70
N ALA A 8 -17.36 28.76 -81.89
CA ALA A 8 -17.13 28.05 -80.66
C ALA A 8 -16.43 26.71 -80.92
N GLN A 9 -15.35 26.44 -80.19
CA GLN A 9 -14.80 25.10 -80.07
C GLN A 9 -14.80 24.68 -78.60
N ALA A 10 -15.77 23.84 -78.27
CA ALA A 10 -15.95 23.18 -76.99
C ALA A 10 -14.69 22.38 -76.60
N ARG A 11 -13.99 22.82 -75.55
CA ARG A 11 -12.94 22.03 -74.90
C ARG A 11 -13.55 21.20 -73.78
N SER A 12 -13.54 19.88 -73.99
CA SER A 12 -14.09 18.87 -73.09
C SER A 12 -13.52 18.93 -71.66
N PRO A 13 -14.34 18.70 -70.62
CA PRO A 13 -13.88 18.61 -69.22
C PRO A 13 -13.25 17.24 -68.87
N ARG A 14 -13.23 16.27 -69.81
CA ARG A 14 -12.73 14.90 -69.55
C ARG A 14 -11.20 14.76 -69.61
N ALA A 15 -10.51 15.60 -70.37
CA ALA A 15 -9.05 15.52 -70.50
C ALA A 15 -8.30 15.98 -69.23
N ARG A 16 -8.93 16.81 -68.38
CA ARG A 16 -8.29 17.35 -67.17
C ARG A 16 -8.29 16.35 -66.00
N LYS A 17 -9.26 15.44 -65.91
CA LYS A 17 -9.32 14.45 -64.82
C LYS A 17 -8.29 13.32 -64.93
N LEU A 18 -7.80 13.01 -66.14
CA LEU A 18 -6.83 11.92 -66.35
C LEU A 18 -5.36 12.37 -66.20
N LEU A 19 -5.08 13.68 -66.25
CA LEU A 19 -3.74 14.23 -66.00
C LEU A 19 -3.47 14.48 -64.51
N PHE A 20 -4.50 14.76 -63.70
CA PHE A 20 -4.34 14.92 -62.25
C PHE A 20 -4.31 13.60 -61.46
N SER A 21 -4.78 12.48 -62.03
CA SER A 21 -4.70 11.17 -61.37
C SER A 21 -3.32 10.51 -61.52
N ARG A 22 -2.61 10.74 -62.64
CA ARG A 22 -1.25 10.18 -62.85
C ARG A 22 -0.15 10.92 -62.08
N LEU A 23 -0.36 12.19 -61.72
CA LEU A 23 0.60 12.96 -60.92
C LEU A 23 0.46 12.75 -59.40
N ARG A 24 -0.67 12.21 -58.92
CA ARG A 24 -0.82 11.82 -57.50
C ARG A 24 -0.24 10.44 -57.16
N GLY A 25 -0.15 9.53 -58.14
CA GLY A 25 0.39 8.19 -57.91
C GLY A 25 1.89 8.13 -57.60
N HIS A 26 2.67 9.15 -58.02
CA HIS A 26 4.13 9.15 -57.84
C HIS A 26 4.59 9.85 -56.54
N ALA A 27 3.77 10.70 -55.94
CA ALA A 27 4.07 11.34 -54.64
C ALA A 27 3.76 10.43 -53.44
N GLN A 28 2.94 9.39 -53.62
CA GLN A 28 2.54 8.46 -52.55
C GLN A 28 3.58 7.37 -52.24
N ALA A 29 4.51 7.09 -53.15
CA ALA A 29 5.45 5.97 -53.02
C ALA A 29 6.51 6.17 -51.91
N GLY A 30 6.78 7.42 -51.49
CA GLY A 30 7.69 7.73 -50.38
C GLY A 30 7.00 8.13 -49.07
N GLN A 31 5.78 8.66 -49.15
CA GLN A 31 5.03 9.12 -47.98
C GLN A 31 4.58 7.97 -47.08
N ALA A 32 4.11 6.87 -47.67
CA ALA A 32 3.70 5.69 -46.91
C ALA A 32 4.85 5.09 -46.09
N LEU A 33 6.08 5.12 -46.64
CA LEU A 33 7.28 4.66 -45.92
C LEU A 33 7.63 5.58 -44.74
N ALA A 34 7.53 6.89 -44.95
CA ALA A 34 7.78 7.87 -43.88
C ALA A 34 6.71 7.77 -42.77
N GLU A 35 5.43 7.66 -43.13
CA GLU A 35 4.33 7.48 -42.18
C GLU A 35 4.45 6.16 -41.41
N ALA A 36 4.80 5.06 -42.10
CA ALA A 36 5.06 3.78 -41.46
C ALA A 36 6.22 3.89 -40.45
N LEU A 37 7.33 4.55 -40.82
CA LEU A 37 8.47 4.73 -39.92
C LEU A 37 8.07 5.52 -38.66
N VAL A 38 7.27 6.58 -38.81
CA VAL A 38 6.75 7.36 -37.68
C VAL A 38 5.84 6.51 -36.79
N ALA A 39 4.92 5.74 -37.39
CA ALA A 39 4.01 4.87 -36.64
C ALA A 39 4.76 3.77 -35.89
N PHE A 40 5.74 3.10 -36.51
CA PHE A 40 6.59 2.11 -35.85
C PHE A 40 7.41 2.73 -34.72
N SER A 41 7.96 3.92 -34.93
CA SER A 41 8.71 4.65 -33.91
C SER A 41 7.85 4.99 -32.70
N ALA A 42 6.61 5.44 -32.93
CA ALA A 42 5.64 5.70 -31.88
C ALA A 42 5.28 4.42 -31.10
N LEU A 43 5.09 3.29 -31.79
CA LEU A 43 4.79 2.01 -31.16
C LEU A 43 5.94 1.54 -30.25
N LEU A 44 7.19 1.67 -30.71
CA LEU A 44 8.36 1.33 -29.90
C LEU A 44 8.50 2.22 -28.66
N LEU A 45 8.18 3.51 -28.77
CA LEU A 45 8.15 4.41 -27.61
C LEU A 45 7.09 4.01 -26.59
N VAL A 46 5.88 3.67 -27.06
CA VAL A 46 4.81 3.19 -26.18
C VAL A 46 5.24 1.91 -25.46
N TRP A 47 5.85 0.97 -26.17
CA TRP A 47 6.35 -0.26 -25.57
C TRP A 47 7.44 0.00 -24.53
N ALA A 48 8.39 0.89 -24.84
CA ALA A 48 9.41 1.32 -23.90
C ALA A 48 8.82 2.00 -22.66
N ALA A 49 7.80 2.85 -22.84
CA ALA A 49 7.11 3.53 -21.75
C ALA A 49 6.35 2.55 -20.84
N ILE A 50 5.68 1.53 -21.42
CA ILE A 50 5.00 0.48 -20.65
C ILE A 50 6.02 -0.32 -19.83
N ALA A 51 7.12 -0.77 -20.44
CA ALA A 51 8.16 -1.52 -19.74
C ALA A 51 8.82 -0.68 -18.63
N TRP A 52 9.05 0.61 -18.88
CA TRP A 52 9.57 1.55 -17.89
C TRP A 52 8.61 1.75 -16.72
N LEU A 53 7.32 1.95 -17.00
CA LEU A 53 6.28 2.15 -15.99
C LEU A 53 6.08 0.89 -15.14
N GLY A 54 6.02 -0.28 -15.76
CA GLY A 54 5.87 -1.56 -15.05
C GLY A 54 7.02 -1.78 -14.05
N ARG A 55 8.25 -1.49 -14.47
CA ARG A 55 9.43 -1.54 -13.59
C ARG A 55 9.32 -0.57 -12.41
N PHE A 56 8.89 0.66 -12.68
CA PHE A 56 8.73 1.67 -11.64
C PHE A 56 7.62 1.30 -10.64
N GLN A 57 6.51 0.73 -11.12
CA GLN A 57 5.42 0.24 -10.30
C GLN A 57 5.85 -0.94 -9.41
N ASP A 58 6.62 -1.88 -9.95
CA ASP A 58 7.14 -3.01 -9.18
C ASP A 58 8.10 -2.55 -8.06
N ILE A 59 9.04 -1.63 -8.37
CA ILE A 59 9.89 -0.99 -7.35
C ILE A 59 9.04 -0.28 -6.28
N ALA A 60 7.96 0.38 -6.69
CA ALA A 60 7.05 1.06 -5.78
C ALA A 60 6.28 0.09 -4.88
N LEU A 61 5.87 -1.07 -5.38
CA LEU A 61 5.24 -2.12 -4.59
C LEU A 61 6.22 -2.69 -3.57
N GLN A 62 7.46 -2.97 -3.98
CA GLN A 62 8.50 -3.45 -3.06
C GLN A 62 8.81 -2.42 -1.96
N ALA A 63 8.84 -1.13 -2.29
CA ALA A 63 8.98 -0.07 -1.29
C ALA A 63 7.81 -0.01 -0.30
N THR A 64 6.58 -0.27 -0.75
CA THR A 64 5.40 -0.38 0.14
C THR A 64 5.45 -1.64 1.01
N HIS A 65 5.90 -2.77 0.48
CA HIS A 65 6.08 -3.98 1.29
C HIS A 65 7.18 -3.79 2.33
N ALA A 66 8.29 -3.15 1.96
CA ALA A 66 9.37 -2.79 2.87
C ALA A 66 8.89 -1.85 4.00
N SER A 67 8.14 -0.78 3.68
CA SER A 67 7.64 0.14 4.71
C SER A 67 6.69 -0.54 5.70
N ARG A 68 5.81 -1.42 5.20
CA ARG A 68 4.92 -2.23 6.06
C ARG A 68 5.70 -3.19 6.93
N TYR A 69 6.67 -3.90 6.36
CA TYR A 69 7.51 -4.83 7.11
C TYR A 69 8.23 -4.13 8.26
N ILE A 70 8.83 -2.97 8.00
CA ILE A 70 9.50 -2.16 9.02
C ILE A 70 8.51 -1.71 10.10
N ALA A 71 7.35 -1.18 9.72
CA ALA A 71 6.32 -0.74 10.67
C ALA A 71 5.85 -1.87 11.60
N PHE A 72 5.61 -3.07 11.06
CA PHE A 72 5.19 -4.23 11.87
C PHE A 72 6.33 -4.84 12.69
N ALA A 73 7.57 -4.78 12.21
CA ALA A 73 8.72 -5.22 12.98
C ALA A 73 8.94 -4.30 14.19
N GLU A 74 8.89 -2.98 13.98
CA GLU A 74 8.98 -1.98 15.05
C GLU A 74 7.82 -2.11 16.05
N ALA A 75 6.59 -2.32 15.56
CA ALA A 75 5.42 -2.55 16.43
C ALA A 75 5.56 -3.81 17.30
N ARG A 76 6.37 -4.80 16.87
CA ARG A 76 6.71 -6.01 17.64
C ARG A 76 7.99 -5.87 18.46
N GLY A 77 8.69 -4.74 18.39
CA GLY A 77 9.98 -4.54 19.06
C GLY A 77 11.13 -5.34 18.44
N VAL A 78 11.02 -5.74 17.17
CA VAL A 78 12.08 -6.48 16.45
C VAL A 78 12.97 -5.49 15.72
N PRO A 79 14.29 -5.45 15.99
CA PRO A 79 15.20 -4.53 15.33
C PRO A 79 15.33 -4.87 13.84
N VAL A 80 15.22 -3.85 12.98
CA VAL A 80 15.39 -3.99 11.52
C VAL A 80 16.54 -3.13 11.03
N SER A 81 17.56 -3.75 10.45
CA SER A 81 18.69 -3.07 9.82
C SER A 81 18.37 -2.66 8.37
N ALA A 82 18.95 -1.56 7.91
CA ALA A 82 18.73 -1.10 6.53
C ALA A 82 19.28 -2.05 5.48
N GLU A 83 20.40 -2.70 5.77
CA GLU A 83 21.05 -3.67 4.89
C GLU A 83 20.17 -4.91 4.68
N MET A 84 19.49 -5.38 5.74
CA MET A 84 18.56 -6.51 5.65
C MET A 84 17.38 -6.20 4.74
N VAL A 85 16.74 -5.04 4.92
CA VAL A 85 15.61 -4.60 4.09
C VAL A 85 16.05 -4.42 2.65
N GLN A 86 17.22 -3.78 2.43
CA GLN A 86 17.78 -3.61 1.09
C GLN A 86 18.00 -4.96 0.41
N ARG A 87 18.61 -5.92 1.11
CA ARG A 87 18.88 -7.25 0.57
C ARG A 87 17.61 -8.03 0.28
N HIS A 88 16.63 -7.98 1.18
CA HIS A 88 15.39 -8.77 1.07
C HIS A 88 14.46 -8.24 -0.03
N PHE A 89 14.19 -6.93 -0.05
CA PHE A 89 13.21 -6.33 -0.97
C PHE A 89 13.81 -5.83 -2.28
N PHE A 90 15.11 -5.50 -2.31
CA PHE A 90 15.75 -4.88 -3.47
C PHE A 90 17.01 -5.59 -3.99
N GLY A 91 17.45 -6.66 -3.31
CA GLY A 91 18.70 -7.37 -3.62
C GLY A 91 18.53 -8.84 -4.01
N THR A 92 17.31 -9.39 -3.99
CA THR A 92 17.07 -10.79 -4.35
C THR A 92 17.22 -11.00 -5.86
N SER A 93 17.64 -12.21 -6.27
CA SER A 93 17.79 -12.57 -7.70
C SER A 93 16.50 -12.46 -8.49
N LEU A 94 15.35 -12.49 -7.82
CA LEU A 94 14.01 -12.30 -8.38
C LEU A 94 13.73 -10.83 -8.78
N HIS A 95 14.39 -9.87 -8.14
CA HIS A 95 14.15 -8.42 -8.34
C HIS A 95 15.37 -7.74 -8.95
N ARG A 96 15.78 -8.18 -10.15
CA ARG A 96 16.89 -7.58 -10.90
C ARG A 96 16.37 -6.54 -11.89
N TRP A 97 16.01 -5.36 -11.38
CA TRP A 97 15.64 -4.25 -12.25
C TRP A 97 16.87 -3.69 -12.96
N ALA A 98 16.85 -3.74 -14.28
CA ALA A 98 17.88 -3.17 -15.13
C ALA A 98 17.29 -2.05 -15.99
N ASP A 99 18.13 -1.07 -16.35
CA ASP A 99 17.79 -0.08 -17.37
C ASP A 99 17.66 -0.72 -18.77
N ARG A 100 17.30 0.07 -19.78
CA ARG A 100 17.18 -0.45 -21.15
C ARG A 100 18.51 -1.00 -21.71
N LYS A 101 19.65 -0.58 -21.14
CA LYS A 101 21.00 -1.02 -21.53
C LYS A 101 21.45 -2.27 -20.73
N GLY A 102 20.62 -2.80 -19.86
CA GLY A 102 20.93 -3.97 -19.03
C GLY A 102 21.75 -3.66 -17.77
N LYS A 103 21.95 -2.38 -17.43
CA LYS A 103 22.64 -1.97 -16.20
C LYS A 103 21.67 -2.04 -15.02
N LEU A 104 22.07 -2.73 -13.95
CA LEU A 104 21.26 -2.85 -12.74
C LEU A 104 21.04 -1.49 -12.07
N LEU A 105 19.78 -1.20 -11.74
CA LEU A 105 19.40 0.03 -11.05
C LEU A 105 19.88 0.02 -9.60
N PHE A 106 19.76 -1.13 -8.92
CA PHE A 106 20.24 -1.35 -7.56
C PHE A 106 21.57 -2.12 -7.62
N SER A 107 22.67 -1.40 -7.48
CA SER A 107 24.05 -1.91 -7.40
C SER A 107 24.82 -1.09 -6.38
N ASP A 108 26.04 -1.51 -5.99
CA ASP A 108 26.84 -0.82 -4.96
C ASP A 108 27.12 0.68 -5.24
N ARG A 109 26.97 1.13 -6.49
CA ARG A 109 27.08 2.55 -6.91
C ARG A 109 25.80 3.10 -7.54
N GLY A 110 24.69 2.38 -7.40
CA GLY A 110 23.40 2.67 -8.06
C GLY A 110 22.40 3.36 -7.13
N ALA A 111 21.15 2.91 -7.19
CA ALA A 111 20.06 3.45 -6.39
C ALA A 111 20.35 3.36 -4.89
N HIS A 112 20.07 4.45 -4.17
CA HIS A 112 20.22 4.51 -2.73
C HIS A 112 18.86 4.33 -2.05
N VAL A 113 18.76 3.32 -1.19
CA VAL A 113 17.60 3.10 -0.32
C VAL A 113 17.90 3.72 1.04
N ARG A 114 17.12 4.72 1.43
CA ARG A 114 17.14 5.29 2.77
C ARG A 114 15.91 4.85 3.53
N LEU A 115 16.13 4.35 4.74
CA LEU A 115 15.06 4.00 5.66
C LEU A 115 15.00 5.02 6.77
N GLY A 116 13.79 5.38 7.17
CA GLY A 116 13.53 6.20 8.35
C GLY A 116 12.43 5.57 9.17
N VAL A 117 12.60 5.51 10.47
CA VAL A 117 11.53 5.15 11.40
C VAL A 117 11.40 6.31 12.37
N GLU A 118 10.24 6.94 12.36
CA GLU A 118 9.92 8.02 13.28
C GLU A 118 8.79 7.55 14.18
N ARG A 119 8.91 7.81 15.48
CA ARG A 119 7.80 7.64 16.42
C ARG A 119 7.12 8.99 16.59
N GLY A 120 5.91 9.09 16.07
CA GLY A 120 5.07 10.26 16.18
C GLY A 120 4.54 10.47 17.60
N PRO A 121 3.95 11.65 17.87
CA PRO A 121 3.35 11.95 19.15
C PRO A 121 2.19 10.99 19.45
N GLN A 122 1.87 10.86 20.74
CA GLN A 122 0.65 10.18 21.16
C GLN A 122 -0.57 10.98 20.68
N LEU A 123 -1.61 10.27 20.29
CA LEU A 123 -2.89 10.86 19.91
C LEU A 123 -3.52 11.60 21.09
N ASP A 124 -4.15 12.74 20.81
CA ASP A 124 -4.95 13.47 21.79
C ASP A 124 -6.06 12.60 22.37
N ALA A 125 -6.52 12.91 23.59
CA ALA A 125 -7.55 12.14 24.27
C ALA A 125 -8.81 11.94 23.41
N HIS A 126 -9.24 12.97 22.66
CA HIS A 126 -10.40 12.90 21.76
C HIS A 126 -10.22 12.00 20.53
N ALA A 127 -8.98 11.70 20.13
CA ALA A 127 -8.65 10.82 19.03
C ALA A 127 -8.41 9.36 19.48
N GLN A 128 -8.45 9.11 20.79
CA GLN A 128 -8.30 7.76 21.36
C GLN A 128 -9.66 7.09 21.64
N PRO A 129 -9.69 5.75 21.78
CA PRO A 129 -10.92 5.03 22.13
C PRO A 129 -11.60 5.58 23.39
N GLY A 130 -12.92 5.78 23.31
CA GLY A 130 -13.70 6.40 24.39
C GLY A 130 -13.54 7.93 24.48
N GLN A 131 -12.68 8.54 23.67
CA GLN A 131 -12.46 9.99 23.64
C GLN A 131 -12.18 10.53 25.06
N ASP A 132 -12.87 11.62 25.44
CA ASP A 132 -12.76 12.30 26.72
C ASP A 132 -13.97 12.04 27.64
N VAL A 133 -14.65 10.89 27.48
CA VAL A 133 -15.72 10.53 28.42
C VAL A 133 -15.12 10.15 29.78
N ALA A 134 -15.91 10.34 30.84
CA ALA A 134 -15.51 9.96 32.20
C ALA A 134 -14.99 8.52 32.23
N PHE A 135 -13.89 8.30 32.96
CA PHE A 135 -13.20 7.02 33.10
C PHE A 135 -12.54 6.44 31.83
N ALA A 136 -12.67 7.06 30.65
CA ALA A 136 -12.07 6.55 29.41
C ALA A 136 -10.54 6.43 29.51
N ALA A 137 -9.87 7.42 30.12
CA ALA A 137 -8.43 7.37 30.34
C ALA A 137 -8.02 6.18 31.23
N THR A 138 -8.78 5.93 32.31
CA THR A 138 -8.54 4.81 33.22
C THR A 138 -8.77 3.47 32.52
N LEU A 139 -9.87 3.33 31.77
CA LEU A 139 -10.17 2.13 30.99
C LEU A 139 -9.11 1.86 29.92
N ARG A 140 -8.69 2.90 29.18
CA ARG A 140 -7.60 2.81 28.20
C ARG A 140 -6.30 2.32 28.83
N SER A 141 -5.97 2.81 30.02
CA SER A 141 -4.78 2.37 30.76
C SER A 141 -4.91 0.92 31.24
N GLN A 142 -6.02 0.56 31.90
CA GLN A 142 -6.25 -0.79 32.43
C GLN A 142 -6.27 -1.86 31.33
N TRP A 143 -6.83 -1.54 30.17
CA TRP A 143 -6.88 -2.46 29.02
C TRP A 143 -5.68 -2.33 28.08
N LYS A 144 -4.71 -1.47 28.41
CA LYS A 144 -3.56 -1.12 27.55
C LYS A 144 -3.98 -0.77 26.12
N LEU A 145 -5.13 -0.11 25.98
CA LEU A 145 -5.66 0.44 24.73
C LEU A 145 -5.20 1.88 24.49
N ALA A 146 -4.63 2.53 25.50
CA ALA A 146 -4.05 3.85 25.36
C ALA A 146 -3.01 3.83 24.23
N ASP A 147 -3.10 4.81 23.34
CA ASP A 147 -2.08 4.99 22.33
C ASP A 147 -0.74 5.28 23.00
N THR A 148 0.28 4.53 22.61
CA THR A 148 1.67 4.71 23.09
C THR A 148 2.54 5.44 22.08
N GLY A 149 1.98 5.75 20.90
CA GLY A 149 2.62 6.44 19.80
C GLY A 149 2.35 5.73 18.48
N ILE A 150 2.30 6.52 17.42
CA ILE A 150 2.23 6.05 16.03
C ILE A 150 3.65 5.88 15.51
N VAL A 151 3.98 4.70 15.01
CA VAL A 151 5.23 4.48 14.28
C VAL A 151 4.99 4.81 12.81
N ASP A 152 5.82 5.67 12.25
CA ASP A 152 5.89 5.99 10.83
C ASP A 152 7.17 5.41 10.22
N ALA A 153 7.03 4.34 9.43
CA ALA A 153 8.12 3.72 8.70
C ALA A 153 8.17 4.24 7.28
N ARG A 154 9.29 4.87 6.90
CA ARG A 154 9.54 5.50 5.60
C ARG A 154 10.63 4.78 4.82
N VAL A 155 10.37 4.57 3.53
CA VAL A 155 11.32 4.04 2.55
C VAL A 155 11.44 5.07 1.44
N ALA A 156 12.62 5.67 1.31
CA ALA A 156 12.97 6.59 0.24
C ALA A 156 13.96 5.91 -0.71
N ILE A 157 13.65 5.92 -2.01
CA ILE A 157 14.50 5.36 -3.05
C ILE A 157 14.88 6.48 -4.00
N GLU A 158 16.18 6.71 -4.10
CA GLU A 158 16.80 7.63 -5.06
C GLU A 158 17.42 6.77 -6.16
N LEU A 159 16.72 6.70 -7.31
CA LEU A 159 17.17 5.97 -8.49
C LEU A 159 18.21 6.78 -9.29
N PRO A 160 19.14 6.14 -10.00
CA PRO A 160 20.10 6.82 -10.86
C PRO A 160 19.38 7.69 -11.90
N GLY A 161 19.82 8.96 -12.05
CA GLY A 161 19.14 9.89 -12.95
C GLY A 161 17.79 10.37 -12.41
N ALA A 162 17.63 10.57 -11.11
CA ALA A 162 16.55 11.45 -10.67
C ALA A 162 16.79 12.86 -11.25
N PRO A 163 15.76 13.57 -11.74
CA PRO A 163 15.94 14.87 -12.37
C PRO A 163 16.53 15.89 -11.37
N GLY A 164 17.85 16.01 -11.40
CA GLY A 164 18.64 17.05 -10.77
C GLY A 164 19.18 17.95 -11.86
N ALA A 165 18.53 19.10 -12.03
CA ALA A 165 18.99 20.33 -12.67
C ALA A 165 19.56 20.37 -14.10
N ASP A 166 20.07 19.30 -14.71
CA ASP A 166 20.83 19.42 -15.97
C ASP A 166 20.24 18.57 -17.10
N GLY A 167 19.60 19.22 -18.09
CA GLY A 167 19.01 18.49 -19.20
C GLY A 167 18.48 19.28 -20.40
N GLY A 168 19.06 20.43 -20.73
CA GLY A 168 18.75 21.19 -21.96
C GLY A 168 19.28 20.53 -23.25
N GLY A 169 18.96 19.27 -23.51
CA GLY A 169 19.34 18.54 -24.73
C GLY A 169 18.33 18.76 -25.86
N LYS A 170 18.80 18.99 -27.09
CA LYS A 170 17.93 19.18 -28.27
C LYS A 170 16.99 17.99 -28.46
N ALA A 171 15.68 18.28 -28.50
CA ALA A 171 14.61 17.31 -28.63
C ALA A 171 14.68 16.57 -29.99
N GLY A 172 15.01 15.28 -29.93
CA GLY A 172 14.91 14.33 -31.03
C GLY A 172 14.50 12.96 -30.51
N PHE A 173 14.04 12.06 -31.37
CA PHE A 173 13.54 10.72 -31.00
C PHE A 173 14.53 9.93 -30.12
N MET A 174 15.83 10.00 -30.43
CA MET A 174 16.88 9.34 -29.65
C MET A 174 17.14 10.00 -28.29
N SER A 175 16.77 11.28 -28.12
CA SER A 175 16.80 11.96 -26.82
C SER A 175 15.70 11.45 -25.90
N ALA A 176 14.47 11.28 -26.42
CA ALA A 176 13.33 10.76 -25.65
C ALA A 176 13.61 9.36 -25.07
N LEU A 177 14.30 8.49 -25.82
CA LEU A 177 14.73 7.17 -25.32
C LEU A 177 15.79 7.23 -24.22
N ARG A 178 16.61 8.30 -24.19
CA ARG A 178 17.60 8.53 -23.14
C ARG A 178 16.93 9.05 -21.86
N ASP A 179 15.86 9.82 -22.01
CA ASP A 179 15.09 10.35 -20.89
C ASP A 179 14.47 9.21 -20.06
N PHE A 180 14.01 8.13 -20.69
CA PHE A 180 13.54 6.94 -19.97
C PHE A 180 14.64 6.24 -19.12
N ASP A 181 15.91 6.39 -19.48
CA ASP A 181 17.04 5.86 -18.71
C ASP A 181 17.46 6.82 -17.57
N GLN A 182 17.02 8.08 -17.59
CA GLN A 182 17.51 9.20 -16.75
C GLN A 182 16.39 10.01 -16.07
N ALA A 183 15.16 9.50 -15.99
CA ALA A 183 14.02 10.27 -15.46
C ALA A 183 13.21 9.46 -14.45
N TYR A 184 13.88 8.80 -13.50
CA TYR A 184 13.16 8.18 -12.40
C TYR A 184 12.84 9.22 -11.32
N PRO A 185 11.57 9.48 -10.99
CA PRO A 185 11.26 10.34 -9.86
C PRO A 185 11.73 9.67 -8.56
N LYS A 186 12.06 10.51 -7.57
CA LYS A 186 12.31 10.02 -6.21
C LYS A 186 11.05 9.34 -5.71
N LEU A 187 11.21 8.13 -5.19
CA LEU A 187 10.10 7.35 -4.65
C LEU A 187 10.14 7.44 -3.12
N LEU A 188 9.04 7.89 -2.53
CA LEU A 188 8.85 7.90 -1.08
C LEU A 188 7.60 7.08 -0.76
N ARG A 189 7.76 6.06 0.08
CA ARG A 189 6.66 5.27 0.63
C ARG A 189 6.71 5.34 2.15
N HIS A 190 5.55 5.44 2.78
CA HIS A 190 5.43 5.38 4.21
C HIS A 190 4.33 4.42 4.66
N THR A 191 4.42 3.95 5.90
CA THR A 191 3.36 3.19 6.56
C THR A 191 3.33 3.59 8.02
N SER A 192 2.16 4.04 8.47
CA SER A 192 1.92 4.45 9.83
C SER A 192 1.06 3.43 10.56
N ILE A 193 1.47 3.02 11.75
CA ILE A 193 0.73 2.06 12.59
C ILE A 193 0.71 2.52 14.05
N ALA A 194 -0.46 2.44 14.69
CA ALA A 194 -0.56 2.60 16.13
C ALA A 194 0.06 1.38 16.82
N THR A 195 0.96 1.61 17.77
CA THR A 195 1.69 0.53 18.44
C THR A 195 1.08 0.14 19.78
N ALA A 196 1.20 -1.15 20.12
CA ALA A 196 0.85 -1.73 21.42
C ALA A 196 -0.62 -1.62 21.89
N ALA A 197 -1.52 -0.95 21.16
CA ALA A 197 -2.91 -0.78 21.57
C ALA A 197 -3.65 -2.13 21.63
N GLY A 198 -3.92 -2.60 22.85
CA GLY A 198 -4.74 -3.78 23.11
C GLY A 198 -4.05 -5.13 22.85
N HIS A 199 -2.83 -5.17 22.30
CA HIS A 199 -2.14 -6.43 22.01
C HIS A 199 -1.84 -7.23 23.28
N ALA A 200 -2.04 -8.54 23.21
CA ALA A 200 -1.70 -9.52 24.24
C ALA A 200 -0.99 -10.69 23.55
N SER A 201 0.11 -11.18 24.13
CA SER A 201 0.95 -12.22 23.52
C SER A 201 0.33 -13.62 23.64
N ASP A 202 -0.59 -13.79 24.57
CA ASP A 202 -1.16 -15.06 25.00
C ASP A 202 -2.47 -14.84 25.78
N ASP A 203 -3.29 -15.88 25.89
CA ASP A 203 -4.60 -15.84 26.55
C ASP A 203 -4.47 -15.50 28.05
N ASP A 204 -3.42 -15.97 28.73
CA ASP A 204 -3.18 -15.70 30.15
C ASP A 204 -3.02 -14.20 30.40
N SER A 205 -2.28 -13.51 29.53
CA SER A 205 -2.08 -12.05 29.61
C SER A 205 -3.36 -11.27 29.32
N VAL A 206 -4.27 -11.81 28.50
CA VAL A 206 -5.61 -11.25 28.30
C VAL A 206 -6.43 -11.42 29.59
N GLN A 207 -6.47 -12.63 30.14
CA GLN A 207 -7.23 -12.92 31.36
C GLN A 207 -6.77 -12.07 32.54
N GLN A 208 -5.46 -11.97 32.77
CA GLN A 208 -4.89 -11.13 33.81
C GLN A 208 -5.26 -9.66 33.64
N ARG A 209 -5.26 -9.16 32.39
CA ARG A 209 -5.62 -7.77 32.09
C ARG A 209 -7.10 -7.49 32.36
N VAL A 210 -7.98 -8.39 31.92
CA VAL A 210 -9.42 -8.27 32.16
C VAL A 210 -9.71 -8.35 33.67
N ALA A 211 -9.16 -9.35 34.36
CA ALA A 211 -9.35 -9.54 35.80
C ALA A 211 -8.79 -8.38 36.64
N GLY A 212 -7.67 -7.78 36.20
CA GLY A 212 -7.05 -6.63 36.84
C GLY A 212 -7.75 -5.29 36.57
N SER A 213 -8.68 -5.23 35.60
CA SER A 213 -9.41 -3.99 35.30
C SER A 213 -10.52 -3.75 36.32
N ALA A 214 -10.26 -2.84 37.26
CA ALA A 214 -11.21 -2.46 38.30
C ALA A 214 -12.56 -2.00 37.70
N LEU A 215 -12.51 -1.01 36.80
CA LEU A 215 -13.72 -0.35 36.30
C LEU A 215 -14.46 -1.20 35.26
N ALA A 216 -13.74 -1.93 34.42
CA ALA A 216 -14.37 -2.65 33.32
C ALA A 216 -14.92 -4.01 33.72
N TRP A 217 -14.35 -4.64 34.75
CA TRP A 217 -14.72 -6.00 35.12
C TRP A 217 -14.80 -6.23 36.62
N ASN A 218 -13.73 -5.95 37.36
CA ASN A 218 -13.58 -6.44 38.73
C ASN A 218 -14.66 -5.89 39.68
N GLU A 219 -14.89 -4.57 39.68
CA GLU A 219 -15.88 -3.95 40.57
C GLU A 219 -17.33 -4.35 40.22
N PRO A 220 -17.79 -4.26 38.94
CA PRO A 220 -19.11 -4.77 38.57
C PRO A 220 -19.29 -6.26 38.89
N ALA A 221 -18.26 -7.08 38.66
CA ALA A 221 -18.30 -8.51 38.95
C ALA A 221 -18.41 -8.77 40.45
N GLN A 222 -17.61 -8.10 41.28
CA GLN A 222 -17.68 -8.22 42.74
C GLN A 222 -19.06 -7.79 43.27
N GLN A 223 -19.63 -6.72 42.73
CA GLN A 223 -20.97 -6.25 43.10
C GLN A 223 -22.04 -7.29 42.72
N ALA A 224 -21.99 -7.82 41.50
CA ALA A 224 -22.90 -8.85 41.02
C ALA A 224 -22.78 -10.15 41.86
N TYR A 225 -21.56 -10.59 42.19
CA TYR A 225 -21.31 -11.75 43.03
C TYR A 225 -21.75 -11.53 44.48
N GLY A 226 -21.60 -10.31 45.00
CA GLY A 226 -22.15 -9.91 46.30
C GLY A 226 -23.67 -10.06 46.35
N LEU A 227 -24.36 -9.49 45.36
CA LEU A 227 -25.82 -9.58 45.24
C LEU A 227 -26.28 -11.03 45.03
N GLY A 228 -25.60 -11.78 44.17
CA GLY A 228 -25.91 -13.19 43.91
C GLY A 228 -25.77 -14.06 45.16
N ARG A 229 -24.74 -13.84 45.98
CA ARG A 229 -24.59 -14.52 47.28
C ARG A 229 -25.71 -14.16 48.25
N GLN A 230 -26.13 -12.90 48.29
CA GLN A 230 -27.26 -12.47 49.12
C GLN A 230 -28.56 -13.15 48.68
N ILE A 231 -28.88 -13.13 47.38
CA ILE A 231 -30.06 -13.82 46.84
C ILE A 231 -30.00 -15.31 47.13
N SER A 232 -28.85 -15.95 46.90
CA SER A 232 -28.67 -17.38 47.17
C SER A 232 -28.88 -17.72 48.64
N SER A 233 -28.43 -16.88 49.58
CA SER A 233 -28.68 -17.10 51.02
C SER A 233 -30.16 -17.01 51.39
N LEU A 234 -30.90 -16.08 50.77
CA LEU A 234 -32.32 -15.88 51.03
C LEU A 234 -33.20 -16.96 50.38
N MET A 235 -32.84 -17.40 49.18
CA MET A 235 -33.61 -18.38 48.40
C MET A 235 -33.20 -19.83 48.70
N SER A 236 -32.06 -20.09 49.34
CA SER A 236 -31.62 -21.47 49.62
C SER A 236 -32.67 -22.35 50.31
N PRO A 237 -33.49 -21.87 51.27
CA PRO A 237 -34.56 -22.68 51.86
C PRO A 237 -35.70 -22.97 50.88
N VAL A 238 -36.02 -22.03 49.99
CA VAL A 238 -37.06 -22.18 48.97
C VAL A 238 -36.59 -23.15 47.89
N ASP A 239 -35.37 -22.97 47.38
CA ASP A 239 -34.75 -23.81 46.35
C ASP A 239 -34.51 -25.26 46.83
N ALA A 240 -34.32 -25.46 48.14
CA ALA A 240 -34.13 -26.79 48.74
C ALA A 240 -35.34 -27.71 48.49
N GLY A 241 -36.57 -27.17 48.50
CA GLY A 241 -37.78 -27.93 48.20
C GLY A 241 -37.83 -28.44 46.75
N TRP A 242 -37.03 -27.85 45.86
CA TRP A 242 -37.00 -28.13 44.42
C TRP A 242 -35.74 -28.88 43.99
N SER A 243 -34.85 -29.23 44.93
CA SER A 243 -33.55 -29.87 44.65
C SER A 243 -32.70 -29.12 43.62
N ARG A 244 -32.81 -27.79 43.55
CA ARG A 244 -32.07 -26.98 42.59
C ARG A 244 -30.61 -26.82 43.03
N PRO A 245 -29.61 -27.01 42.14
CA PRO A 245 -28.21 -26.78 42.48
C PRO A 245 -27.97 -25.30 42.82
N ARG A 246 -27.03 -25.06 43.75
CA ARG A 246 -26.63 -23.70 44.11
C ARG A 246 -25.99 -22.98 42.90
N PRO A 247 -26.20 -21.66 42.75
CA PRO A 247 -25.56 -20.90 41.70
C PRO A 247 -24.04 -20.94 41.85
N THR A 248 -23.33 -21.11 40.73
CA THR A 248 -21.88 -20.98 40.65
C THR A 248 -21.53 -19.54 40.25
N PHE A 249 -20.54 -18.96 40.90
CA PHE A 249 -20.07 -17.59 40.60
C PHE A 249 -18.75 -17.58 39.82
N ASP A 250 -18.08 -18.74 39.75
CA ASP A 250 -16.93 -18.95 38.87
C ASP A 250 -17.41 -19.46 37.51
N TRP A 251 -18.10 -18.60 36.78
CA TRP A 251 -18.60 -18.96 35.45
C TRP A 251 -17.49 -18.92 34.39
N LEU A 252 -16.34 -18.29 34.67
CA LEU A 252 -15.20 -18.23 33.76
C LEU A 252 -14.32 -19.49 33.84
N GLY A 253 -14.23 -20.13 35.01
CA GLY A 253 -13.49 -21.37 35.19
C GLY A 253 -13.92 -22.48 34.21
N ASP A 254 -15.23 -22.60 33.96
CA ASP A 254 -15.77 -23.56 32.99
C ASP A 254 -15.33 -23.30 31.55
N TRP A 255 -14.98 -22.05 31.22
CA TRP A 255 -14.53 -21.62 29.88
C TRP A 255 -13.00 -21.52 29.78
N ALA A 256 -12.28 -21.64 30.90
CA ALA A 256 -10.83 -21.55 30.92
C ALA A 256 -10.23 -22.69 30.08
N GLY A 257 -9.43 -22.32 29.06
CA GLY A 257 -8.84 -23.28 28.12
C GLY A 257 -9.79 -23.80 27.04
N GLN A 258 -11.06 -23.36 27.00
CA GLN A 258 -11.96 -23.66 25.88
C GLN A 258 -11.77 -22.66 24.74
N VAL A 259 -10.92 -23.02 23.78
CA VAL A 259 -10.75 -22.29 22.52
C VAL A 259 -11.63 -22.96 21.47
N PRO A 260 -12.54 -22.24 20.75
CA PRO A 260 -13.33 -22.83 19.69
C PRO A 260 -12.41 -23.49 18.66
N GLY A 261 -12.64 -24.76 18.32
CA GLY A 261 -11.67 -25.61 17.62
C GLY A 261 -11.08 -25.03 16.32
N ARG A 262 -11.78 -24.12 15.64
CA ARG A 262 -11.28 -23.38 14.48
C ARG A 262 -10.06 -22.49 14.75
N HIS A 263 -9.78 -22.15 16.02
CA HIS A 263 -8.66 -21.31 16.44
C HIS A 263 -7.48 -22.13 17.00
N LEU A 264 -7.60 -23.46 17.12
CA LEU A 264 -6.54 -24.34 17.60
C LEU A 264 -5.58 -24.83 16.50
N PHE A 265 -5.81 -24.48 15.24
CA PHE A 265 -4.98 -24.91 14.12
C PHE A 265 -3.78 -23.98 13.91
N ALA A 266 -2.61 -24.42 14.38
CA ALA A 266 -1.31 -23.96 13.90
C ALA A 266 -0.90 -24.80 12.68
N GLY A 267 -1.41 -24.46 11.50
CA GLY A 267 -1.07 -25.16 10.25
C GLY A 267 -1.85 -24.61 9.07
N GLU A 268 -1.13 -24.32 7.99
CA GLU A 268 -1.52 -23.64 6.75
C GLU A 268 -3.02 -23.71 6.41
N GLN A 269 -3.68 -22.55 6.41
CA GLN A 269 -4.97 -22.40 5.74
C GLN A 269 -4.73 -22.33 4.22
N PRO A 270 -5.60 -22.98 3.39
CA PRO A 270 -5.55 -22.88 1.94
C PRO A 270 -5.88 -21.46 1.42
#